data_AF-A0A101QX67-F1
#
_entry.id   AF-A0A101QX67-F1
#
_cell.length_a   1.000
_cell.length_b   1.000
_cell.length_c   1.000
_cell.angle_alpha   90.00
_cell.angle_beta   90.00
_cell.angle_gamma   90.00
#
_symmetry.space_group_name_H-M   'P 1'
#
loop_
_entity.id
_entity.type
_entity.pdbx_description
1 polymer ?
#
loop_
_entity_poly.entity_id
_entity_poly.type
_entity_poly.pdbx_seq_one_letter_code
_entity_poly.pdbx_strand_id
1 'polypeptide(L)' 'MDTPPPRWHASPRRGAAPYSDRQTGEVRVPLTLFAVDEPVSDIELVMTRAEGEAHLEQVRAALAAATETALHGRPREVA' A
#
# COMPACT_ATOMS: atom_id res chain seq x y z
N MET A 1 0.94 24.92 24.54
CA MET A 1 1.66 24.46 23.34
C MET A 1 0.82 23.36 22.73
N ASP A 2 0.26 23.58 21.55
CA ASP A 2 -0.42 22.51 20.80
C ASP A 2 0.65 21.58 20.23
N THR A 3 0.65 20.32 20.66
CA THR A 3 1.47 19.28 20.03
C THR A 3 0.88 19.02 18.63
N PRO A 4 1.68 19.03 17.55
CA PRO A 4 1.17 18.71 16.22
C PRO A 4 0.54 17.30 16.24
N PRO A 5 -0.57 17.08 15.52
CA PRO A 5 -1.19 15.77 15.50
C PRO A 5 -0.17 14.72 15.03
N PRO A 6 -0.23 13.49 15.57
CA PRO A 6 0.67 12.43 15.14
C PRO A 6 0.63 12.29 13.62
N ARG A 7 1.74 11.93 12.97
CA ARG A 7 1.70 11.60 11.54
C ARG A 7 1.16 10.18 11.39
N TRP A 8 -0.14 10.08 11.15
CA TRP A 8 -0.82 8.80 10.95
C TRP A 8 -0.51 8.25 9.56
N HIS A 9 -0.23 6.95 9.48
CA HIS A 9 -0.10 6.24 8.21
C HIS A 9 -0.56 4.79 8.36
N ALA A 10 -1.00 4.18 7.26
CA ALA A 10 -1.42 2.78 7.25
C ALA A 10 -0.46 1.95 6.38
N SER A 11 -0.21 0.71 6.77
CA SER A 11 0.62 -0.22 6.00
C SER A 11 -0.01 -1.61 5.97
N PRO A 12 0.23 -2.43 4.92
CA PRO A 12 -0.26 -3.80 4.87
C PRO A 12 0.10 -4.58 6.12
N ARG A 13 -0.90 -5.25 6.71
CA ARG A 13 -0.68 -6.03 7.93
C ARG A 13 0.20 -7.23 7.61
N ARG A 14 1.24 -7.43 8.42
CA ARG A 14 2.21 -8.52 8.24
C ARG A 14 1.50 -9.87 8.27
N GLY A 15 1.75 -10.70 7.25
CA GLY A 15 1.22 -12.06 7.16
C GLY A 15 -0.26 -12.16 6.81
N ALA A 16 -0.95 -11.04 6.61
CA ALA A 16 -2.34 -11.04 6.16
C ALA A 16 -2.41 -10.81 4.65
N ALA A 17 -3.21 -11.63 3.96
CA ALA A 17 -3.46 -11.49 2.53
C ALA A 17 -4.71 -10.64 2.29
N PRO A 18 -4.75 -9.84 1.21
CA PRO A 18 -5.99 -9.30 0.68
C PRO A 18 -6.97 -10.43 0.35
N TYR A 19 -8.27 -10.18 0.52
CA TYR A 19 -9.31 -11.14 0.20
C TYR A 19 -10.54 -10.42 -0.37
N SER A 20 -11.46 -11.19 -0.94
CA SER A 20 -12.73 -10.67 -1.43
C SER A 20 -13.88 -11.15 -0.57
N ASP A 21 -14.80 -10.24 -0.24
CA ASP A 21 -16.08 -10.60 0.35
C ASP A 21 -16.97 -11.24 -0.71
N ARG A 22 -17.52 -12.42 -0.43
CA ARG A 22 -18.31 -13.19 -1.40
C ARG A 22 -19.73 -12.65 -1.61
N GLN A 23 -20.25 -11.90 -0.64
CA GLN A 23 -21.62 -11.39 -0.67
C GLN A 23 -21.67 -10.02 -1.36
N THR A 24 -20.70 -9.15 -1.09
CA THR A 24 -20.64 -7.79 -1.65
C THR A 24 -19.72 -7.69 -2.87
N GLY A 25 -18.79 -8.63 -3.03
CA GLY A 25 -17.75 -8.56 -4.07
C GLY A 25 -16.66 -7.52 -3.77
N GLU A 26 -16.67 -6.92 -2.58
CA GLU A 26 -15.64 -5.98 -2.13
C GLU A 26 -14.29 -6.66 -2.00
N VAL A 27 -13.23 -5.92 -2.35
CA VAL A 27 -11.85 -6.30 -2.05
C VAL A 27 -11.47 -5.66 -0.72
N ARG A 28 -10.97 -6.48 0.21
CA ARG A 28 -10.54 -6.07 1.54
C ARG A 28 -9.05 -6.28 1.68
N VAL A 29 -8.34 -5.22 2.04
CA VAL A 29 -6.90 -5.24 2.30
C VAL A 29 -6.70 -4.99 3.79
N PRO A 30 -6.24 -5.99 4.57
CA PRO A 30 -5.92 -5.80 5.98
C PRO A 30 -4.71 -4.87 6.16
N LEU A 31 -4.90 -3.79 6.90
CA LEU A 31 -3.87 -2.80 7.20
C LEU A 31 -3.67 -2.68 8.71
N THR A 32 -2.46 -2.29 9.11
CA THR A 32 -2.18 -1.79 10.45
C THR A 32 -1.98 -0.27 10.35
N LEU A 33 -2.64 0.47 11.22
CA LEU A 33 -2.57 1.91 11.37
C LEU A 33 -1.47 2.25 12.37
N PHE A 34 -0.63 3.23 12.03
CA PHE A 34 0.51 3.64 12.83
C PHE A 34 0.44 5.13 13.14
N ALA A 35 0.86 5.51 14.35
CA ALA A 35 1.14 6.87 14.75
C ALA A 35 2.64 6.97 15.05
N VAL A 36 3.41 7.63 14.18
CA VAL A 36 4.88 7.78 14.35
C VAL A 36 5.55 6.41 14.65
N ASP A 37 5.34 5.46 13.73
CA ASP A 37 5.86 4.08 13.78
C ASP A 37 5.34 3.19 14.93
N GLU A 38 4.48 3.71 15.80
CA GLU A 38 3.80 2.92 16.81
C GLU A 38 2.48 2.36 16.25
N PRO A 39 2.24 1.03 16.29
CA PRO A 39 0.98 0.44 15.83
C PRO A 39 -0.16 0.85 16.76
N VAL A 40 -1.25 1.34 16.18
CA VAL A 40 -2.43 1.85 16.88
C VAL A 40 -3.59 0.87 16.79
N SER A 41 -3.90 0.38 15.59
CA SER A 41 -5.02 -0.52 15.36
C SER A 41 -4.88 -1.28 14.04
N ASP A 42 -5.62 -2.38 13.92
CA ASP A 42 -5.85 -3.04 12.64
C ASP A 42 -7.15 -2.51 12.02
N ILE A 43 -7.10 -2.21 10.72
CA ILE A 43 -8.23 -1.71 9.92
C ILE A 43 -8.31 -2.48 8.59
N GLU A 44 -9.45 -2.37 7.91
CA GLU A 44 -9.59 -2.86 6.53
C GLU A 44 -9.74 -1.69 5.57
N LEU A 45 -8.87 -1.62 4.56
CA LEU A 45 -9.18 -0.85 3.37
C LEU A 45 -10.17 -1.67 2.54
N VAL A 46 -11.39 -1.17 2.45
CA VAL A 46 -12.47 -1.79 1.67
C VAL A 46 -12.61 -1.02 0.36
N MET A 47 -12.56 -1.73 -0.75
CA MET A 47 -12.76 -1.20 -2.08
C MET A 47 -13.84 -2.00 -2.78
N THR A 48 -14.63 -1.35 -3.62
CA THR A 48 -15.41 -2.07 -4.62
C THR A 48 -14.48 -2.84 -5.55
N ARG A 49 -15.01 -3.84 -6.25
CA ARG A 49 -14.24 -4.59 -7.26
C ARG A 49 -13.61 -3.66 -8.31
N ALA A 50 -14.38 -2.69 -8.80
CA ALA A 50 -13.92 -1.75 -9.83
C ALA A 50 -12.78 -0.85 -9.33
N GLU A 51 -12.87 -0.36 -8.10
CA GLU A 51 -11.78 0.41 -7.47
C GLU A 51 -10.53 -0.44 -7.27
N GLY A 52 -10.69 -1.70 -6.84
CA GLY A 52 -9.57 -2.63 -6.70
C GLY A 52 -8.86 -2.93 -8.02
N GLU A 53 -9.61 -3.12 -9.11
CA GLU A 53 -9.06 -3.33 -10.46
C GLU A 53 -8.33 -2.06 -10.96
N ALA A 54 -8.92 -0.88 -10.78
CA ALA A 54 -8.30 0.39 -11.14
C ALA A 54 -7.01 0.65 -10.34
N HIS A 55 -7.02 0.36 -9.04
CA HIS A 55 -5.84 0.51 -8.18
C HIS A 55 -4.73 -0.48 -8.57
N LEU A 56 -5.07 -1.73 -8.91
CA LEU A 56 -4.11 -2.71 -9.40
C LEU A 56 -3.40 -2.21 -10.66
N GLU A 57 -4.14 -1.63 -11.61
CA GLU A 57 -3.55 -1.09 -12.84
C GLU A 57 -2.57 0.06 -12.54
N GLN A 58 -2.96 0.97 -11.64
CA GLN A 58 -2.08 2.07 -11.20
C GLN A 58 -0.79 1.55 -10.55
N VAL A 59 -0.90 0.56 -9.65
CA VAL A 59 0.27 -0.04 -8.99
C VAL A 59 1.16 -0.77 -9.98
N ARG A 60 0.59 -1.48 -10.97
CA ARG A 60 1.36 -2.14 -12.04
C ARG A 60 2.15 -1.13 -12.86
N ALA A 61 1.52 -0.03 -13.26
CA ALA A 61 2.19 1.03 -14.01
C ALA A 61 3.31 1.69 -13.18
N ALA A 62 3.05 2.00 -11.91
CA ALA A 62 4.05 2.57 -11.01
C ALA A 62 5.24 1.62 -10.78
N LEU A 63 4.97 0.32 -10.60
CA LEU A 63 6.01 -0.69 -10.43
C LEU A 63 6.86 -0.85 -11.69
N ALA A 64 6.25 -0.82 -12.88
CA ALA A 64 6.98 -0.86 -14.14
C ALA A 64 7.93 0.35 -14.27
N ALA A 65 7.43 1.57 -14.04
CA ALA A 65 8.23 2.79 -14.07
C ALA A 65 9.35 2.80 -13.02
N ALA A 66 9.08 2.31 -11.80
CA ALA A 66 10.09 2.19 -10.76
C ALA A 66 11.18 1.18 -11.13
N THR A 67 10.80 0.07 -11.74
CA THR A 67 11.74 -0.96 -12.22
C THR A 67 12.62 -0.41 -13.34
N GLU A 68 12.05 0.31 -14.30
CA GLU A 68 12.80 0.99 -15.35
C GLU A 68 13.78 2.00 -14.77
N THR A 69 13.34 2.83 -13.82
CA THR A 69 14.22 3.80 -13.15
C THR A 69 15.37 3.10 -12.42
N ALA A 70 15.09 2.02 -11.69
CA ALA A 70 16.12 1.24 -11.00
C ALA A 70 17.14 0.59 -11.95
N LEU A 71 16.72 0.21 -13.16
CA LEU A 71 17.59 -0.34 -14.19
C LEU A 71 18.45 0.74 -14.87
N HIS A 72 17.88 1.92 -15.14
CA HIS A 72 18.60 3.04 -15.78
C HIS A 72 19.49 3.82 -14.80
N GLY A 73 19.18 3.79 -13.51
CA GLY A 73 19.94 4.46 -12.44
C GLY A 73 21.17 3.71 -11.95
N ARG A 74 21.47 2.50 -12.46
CA ARG A 74 22.73 1.83 -12.11
C ARG A 74 23.90 2.56 -12.79
N PRO A 75 24.84 3.15 -12.03
CA PRO A 75 26.07 3.65 -12.65
C PRO A 75 26.77 2.46 -13.31
N ARG A 76 27.21 2.63 -14.56
CA ARG A 76 28.16 1.71 -15.19
C ARG A 76 29.35 1.60 -14.23
N GLU A 77 29.52 0.45 -13.59
CA GLU A 77 30.78 0.10 -12.96
C GLU A 77 31.87 0.25 -14.03
N VAL A 78 32.66 1.30 -13.89
CA VAL A 78 33.87 1.52 -14.68
C VAL A 78 34.89 0.50 -14.18
N ALA A 79 35.22 -0.43 -15.07
CA ALA A 79 36.28 -1.43 -14.90
C ALA A 79 37.67 -0.80 -14.92
#